data_AF-A0A2V6RPT2-F1
#
_entry.id   AF-A0A2V6RPT2-F1
#
_cell.length_a   1.000
_cell.length_b   1.000
_cell.length_c   1.000
_cell.angle_alpha   90.00
_cell.angle_beta   90.00
_cell.angle_gamma   90.00
#
_symmetry.space_group_name_H-M   'P 1'
#
loop_
_entity.id
_entity.type
_entity.pdbx_description
1 polymer ?
#
loop_
_entity_poly.entity_id
_entity_poly.type
_entity_poly.pdbx_seq_one_letter_code
_entity_poly.pdbx_strand_id
1 'polypeptide(L)'
;MPEEPEVELVFHESLTSLVTPAFCRTVLQALATPPAHLRLDLEDVKVADVTGPAALLQAVRLCDTRGVSVSILPSPTIYRALLTAGVLEELPLEGPGAGSAMPALVSRPDELAQPPRFLARTARLGLRPPTWEELEIFETWSNDPLLDQMVGSQLLSLCRHRGPYHPDFVASALYDASALTLVVLPLVPDPKPVGFVRLFNVNLAERFAFLEVGIANSRAFRAGWGIEASRLALAWAQDALELRRIEAKAYAYNALSINSLRRNGFQQEGVLREAKTYEGQRWDILVFAILEDEMRAQRVREGFPYMGFWESAEGSSGTPLT
;
A
#
# COMPACT_ATOMS: atom_id res chain seq x y z
N MET A 1 -17.89 16.82 -38.37
CA MET A 1 -17.17 16.89 -37.09
C MET A 1 -16.24 15.71 -37.07
N PRO A 2 -14.91 15.86 -37.08
CA PRO A 2 -14.06 14.71 -36.77
C PRO A 2 -14.42 14.25 -35.35
N GLU A 3 -14.77 12.98 -35.20
CA GLU A 3 -15.00 12.37 -33.89
C GLU A 3 -13.74 12.59 -33.05
N GLU A 4 -13.91 13.20 -31.88
CA GLU A 4 -12.80 13.38 -30.95
C GLU A 4 -12.29 12.00 -30.52
N PRO A 5 -10.97 11.78 -30.43
CA PRO A 5 -10.43 10.45 -30.15
C PRO A 5 -10.83 10.00 -28.74
N GLU A 6 -11.66 8.97 -28.66
CA GLU A 6 -12.00 8.26 -27.42
C GLU A 6 -11.12 7.00 -27.29
N VAL A 7 -10.63 6.73 -26.07
CA VAL A 7 -9.83 5.53 -25.76
C VAL A 7 -10.46 4.82 -24.57
N GLU A 8 -10.64 3.50 -24.70
CA GLU A 8 -11.12 2.62 -23.64
C GLU A 8 -10.01 1.64 -23.24
N LEU A 9 -9.68 1.60 -21.96
CA LEU A 9 -8.72 0.67 -21.36
C LEU A 9 -9.48 -0.32 -20.48
N VAL A 10 -9.39 -1.60 -20.83
CA VAL A 10 -10.04 -2.69 -20.11
C VAL A 10 -9.02 -3.41 -19.22
N PHE A 11 -9.34 -3.56 -17.93
CA PHE A 11 -8.54 -4.31 -16.97
C PHE A 11 -9.37 -5.43 -16.34
N HIS A 12 -8.75 -6.61 -16.22
CA HIS A 12 -9.40 -7.81 -15.71
C HIS A 12 -8.73 -8.33 -14.42
N GLU A 13 -9.43 -9.20 -13.70
CA GLU A 13 -8.97 -9.99 -12.56
C GLU A 13 -8.62 -9.21 -11.29
N SER A 14 -7.63 -8.31 -11.32
CA SER A 14 -7.14 -7.67 -10.10
C SER A 14 -6.56 -6.27 -10.31
N LEU A 15 -6.74 -5.41 -9.31
CA LEU A 15 -6.07 -4.12 -9.20
C LEU A 15 -5.40 -3.99 -7.83
N THR A 16 -4.32 -4.73 -7.65
CA THR A 16 -3.54 -4.83 -6.40
C THR A 16 -2.14 -4.25 -6.57
N SER A 17 -1.40 -4.11 -5.48
CA SER A 17 -0.03 -3.60 -5.44
C SER A 17 0.96 -4.26 -6.42
N LEU A 18 0.73 -5.52 -6.81
CA LEU A 18 1.53 -6.20 -7.83
C LEU A 18 1.16 -5.78 -9.27
N VAL A 19 -0.09 -5.42 -9.52
CA VAL A 19 -0.64 -5.13 -10.85
C VAL A 19 -0.74 -3.63 -11.12
N THR A 20 -0.93 -2.81 -10.09
CA THR A 20 -1.02 -1.34 -10.16
C THR A 20 0.10 -0.69 -10.99
N PRO A 21 1.39 -1.09 -10.90
CA PRO A 21 2.42 -0.50 -11.75
C PRO A 21 2.17 -0.69 -13.25
N ALA A 22 1.58 -1.81 -13.65
CA ALA A 22 1.24 -2.05 -15.04
C ALA A 22 0.03 -1.22 -15.48
N PHE A 23 -1.01 -1.16 -14.64
CA PHE A 23 -2.15 -0.25 -14.84
C PHE A 23 -1.68 1.19 -15.11
N CYS A 24 -0.79 1.72 -14.27
CA CYS A 24 -0.29 3.09 -14.39
C CYS A 24 0.51 3.30 -15.68
N ARG A 25 1.34 2.33 -16.10
CA ARG A 25 2.05 2.38 -17.38
C ARG A 25 1.10 2.41 -18.58
N THR A 26 0.06 1.58 -18.57
CA THR A 26 -0.96 1.56 -19.64
C THR A 26 -1.68 2.89 -19.74
N VAL A 27 -2.06 3.49 -18.60
CA VAL A 27 -2.67 4.83 -18.57
C VAL A 27 -1.70 5.88 -19.11
N LEU A 28 -0.42 5.86 -18.69
CA LEU A 28 0.60 6.78 -19.21
C LEU A 28 0.80 6.66 -20.72
N GLN A 29 0.76 5.43 -21.26
CA GLN A 29 0.85 5.18 -22.69
C GLN A 29 -0.35 5.74 -23.44
N ALA A 30 -1.57 5.56 -22.93
CA ALA A 30 -2.77 6.14 -23.52
C ALA A 30 -2.72 7.68 -23.50
N LEU A 31 -2.15 8.27 -22.44
CA LEU A 31 -2.00 9.72 -22.30
C LEU A 31 -0.80 10.30 -23.06
N ALA A 32 0.05 9.48 -23.73
CA ALA A 32 1.17 9.97 -24.52
C ALA A 32 0.70 10.76 -25.76
N THR A 33 -0.43 10.35 -26.35
CA THR A 33 -1.20 11.12 -27.32
C THR A 33 -2.59 11.33 -26.71
N PRO A 34 -2.81 12.42 -25.95
CA PRO A 34 -3.98 12.57 -25.10
C PRO A 34 -5.29 12.43 -25.89
N PRO A 35 -6.16 11.46 -25.55
CA PRO A 35 -7.49 11.39 -26.12
C PRO A 35 -8.36 12.54 -25.57
N ALA A 36 -9.49 12.82 -26.21
CA ALA A 36 -10.46 13.74 -25.62
C ALA A 36 -11.15 13.12 -24.40
N HIS A 37 -11.37 11.80 -24.46
CA HIS A 37 -11.95 11.03 -23.37
C HIS A 37 -11.22 9.70 -23.17
N LEU A 38 -10.90 9.39 -21.92
CA LEU A 38 -10.32 8.13 -21.48
C LEU A 38 -11.32 7.38 -20.60
N ARG A 39 -11.75 6.21 -21.04
CA ARG A 39 -12.59 5.31 -20.25
C ARG A 39 -11.76 4.20 -19.61
N LEU A 40 -11.94 4.01 -18.31
CA LEU A 40 -11.33 2.91 -17.55
C LEU A 40 -12.41 1.86 -17.25
N ASP A 41 -12.38 0.75 -17.97
CA ASP A 41 -13.26 -0.39 -17.73
C ASP A 41 -12.60 -1.37 -16.73
N LEU A 42 -13.25 -1.51 -15.58
CA LEU A 42 -12.84 -2.35 -14.47
C LEU A 42 -13.94 -3.35 -14.08
N GLU A 43 -14.95 -3.59 -14.94
CA GLU A 43 -16.12 -4.42 -14.62
C GLU A 43 -15.73 -5.86 -14.22
N ASP A 44 -14.64 -6.37 -14.80
CA ASP A 44 -14.10 -7.71 -14.55
C ASP A 44 -13.04 -7.78 -13.43
N VAL A 45 -12.78 -6.69 -12.71
CA VAL A 45 -11.83 -6.71 -11.58
C VAL A 45 -12.48 -7.36 -10.35
N LYS A 46 -11.91 -8.48 -9.90
CA LYS A 46 -12.46 -9.32 -8.81
C LYS A 46 -11.85 -9.01 -7.45
N VAL A 47 -10.60 -8.57 -7.41
CA VAL A 47 -9.87 -8.22 -6.17
C VAL A 47 -9.09 -6.91 -6.31
N ALA A 48 -8.97 -6.18 -5.22
CA ALA A 48 -8.17 -4.96 -5.12
C ALA A 48 -7.57 -4.83 -3.71
N ASP A 49 -6.43 -4.17 -3.60
CA ASP A 49 -5.92 -3.68 -2.32
C ASP A 49 -5.87 -2.14 -2.37
N VAL A 50 -5.36 -1.50 -1.31
CA VAL A 50 -5.32 -0.03 -1.21
C VAL A 50 -4.61 0.68 -2.38
N THR A 51 -3.71 0.02 -3.12
CA THR A 51 -3.03 0.67 -4.26
C THR A 51 -3.94 0.83 -5.46
N GLY A 52 -5.01 0.03 -5.58
CA GLY A 52 -5.98 0.15 -6.65
C GLY A 52 -6.75 1.48 -6.60
N PRO A 53 -7.51 1.75 -5.51
CA PRO A 53 -8.14 3.04 -5.29
C PRO A 53 -7.16 4.22 -5.39
N ALA A 54 -5.94 4.08 -4.83
CA ALA A 54 -4.93 5.13 -4.91
C ALA A 54 -4.52 5.44 -6.36
N ALA A 55 -4.27 4.41 -7.17
CA ALA A 55 -3.94 4.57 -8.58
C ALA A 55 -5.09 5.15 -9.39
N LEU A 56 -6.33 4.77 -9.12
CA LEU A 56 -7.50 5.37 -9.80
C LEU A 56 -7.60 6.86 -9.49
N LEU A 57 -7.46 7.25 -8.22
CA LEU A 57 -7.46 8.66 -7.81
C LEU A 57 -6.30 9.44 -8.44
N GLN A 58 -5.12 8.84 -8.52
CA GLN A 58 -3.96 9.45 -9.18
C GLN A 58 -4.15 9.57 -10.71
N ALA A 59 -4.75 8.57 -11.34
CA ALA A 59 -5.04 8.55 -12.77
C ALA A 59 -6.03 9.66 -13.16
N VAL A 60 -7.10 9.85 -12.38
CA VAL A 60 -8.07 10.92 -12.61
C VAL A 60 -7.41 12.29 -12.52
N ARG A 61 -6.66 12.53 -11.43
CA ARG A 61 -5.89 13.79 -11.27
C ARG A 61 -4.92 14.02 -12.42
N LEU A 62 -4.23 12.97 -12.89
CA LEU A 62 -3.34 13.07 -14.04
C LEU A 62 -4.10 13.43 -15.32
N CYS A 63 -5.27 12.83 -15.58
CA CYS A 63 -6.11 13.17 -16.73
C CYS A 63 -6.57 14.64 -16.67
N ASP A 64 -7.00 15.11 -15.49
CA ASP A 64 -7.41 16.51 -15.27
C ASP A 64 -6.28 17.49 -15.61
N THR A 65 -5.05 17.21 -15.17
CA THR A 65 -3.88 18.05 -15.48
C THR A 65 -3.54 18.10 -16.97
N ARG A 66 -3.98 17.10 -17.74
CA ARG A 66 -3.79 17.02 -19.19
C ARG A 66 -5.02 17.45 -19.99
N GLY A 67 -6.09 17.87 -19.32
CA GLY A 67 -7.35 18.26 -19.96
C GLY A 67 -8.09 17.10 -20.63
N VAL A 68 -7.87 15.86 -20.16
CA VAL A 68 -8.52 14.65 -20.68
C VAL A 68 -9.72 14.33 -19.79
N SER A 69 -10.92 14.24 -20.38
CA SER A 69 -12.10 13.77 -19.65
C SER A 69 -11.94 12.28 -19.30
N VAL A 70 -12.32 11.86 -18.11
CA VAL A 70 -12.18 10.46 -17.67
C VAL A 70 -13.49 9.94 -17.09
N SER A 71 -13.80 8.67 -17.38
CA SER A 71 -14.88 7.93 -16.73
C SER A 71 -14.39 6.54 -16.31
N ILE A 72 -15.04 5.98 -15.29
CA ILE A 72 -14.67 4.68 -14.73
C ILE A 72 -15.92 3.82 -14.69
N LEU A 73 -15.87 2.64 -15.31
CA LEU A 73 -16.89 1.59 -15.17
C LEU A 73 -16.43 0.61 -14.07
N PRO A 74 -16.95 0.69 -12.83
CA PRO A 74 -16.44 -0.12 -11.73
C PRO A 74 -17.13 -1.48 -11.63
N SER A 75 -16.38 -2.52 -11.26
CA SER A 75 -16.98 -3.72 -10.67
C SER A 75 -17.53 -3.45 -9.27
N PRO A 76 -18.39 -4.33 -8.71
CA PRO A 76 -18.79 -4.26 -7.31
C PRO A 76 -17.61 -4.30 -6.32
N THR A 77 -16.50 -4.97 -6.68
CA THR A 77 -15.28 -4.99 -5.87
C THR A 77 -14.62 -3.62 -5.86
N ILE A 78 -14.44 -3.00 -7.03
CA ILE A 78 -13.85 -1.66 -7.12
C ILE A 78 -14.73 -0.66 -6.37
N TYR A 79 -16.05 -0.68 -6.58
CA TYR A 79 -16.97 0.21 -5.88
C TYR A 79 -16.81 0.12 -4.34
N ARG A 80 -16.76 -1.10 -3.79
CA ARG A 80 -16.53 -1.32 -2.35
C ARG A 80 -15.15 -0.87 -1.90
N ALA A 81 -14.11 -1.08 -2.72
CA ALA A 81 -12.75 -0.66 -2.42
C ALA A 81 -12.65 0.87 -2.34
N LEU A 82 -13.27 1.59 -3.28
CA LEU A 82 -13.32 3.05 -3.29
C LEU A 82 -14.08 3.60 -2.07
N LEU A 83 -15.21 2.99 -1.72
CA LEU A 83 -15.97 3.33 -0.51
C LEU A 83 -15.13 3.12 0.75
N THR A 84 -14.42 1.99 0.84
CA THR A 84 -13.57 1.64 1.99
C THR A 84 -12.37 2.56 2.13
N ALA A 85 -11.77 2.98 1.01
CA ALA A 85 -10.66 3.91 0.97
C ALA A 85 -11.06 5.39 1.12
N GLY A 86 -12.37 5.68 1.12
CA GLY A 86 -12.94 7.01 1.35
C GLY A 86 -12.90 7.95 0.14
N VAL A 87 -12.73 7.42 -1.07
CA VAL A 87 -12.50 8.22 -2.31
C VAL A 87 -13.58 8.01 -3.37
N LEU A 88 -14.70 7.37 -3.01
CA LEU A 88 -15.79 7.07 -3.94
C LEU A 88 -16.36 8.33 -4.61
N GLU A 89 -16.51 9.40 -3.85
CA GLU A 89 -17.09 10.68 -4.31
C GLU A 89 -16.11 11.51 -5.14
N GLU A 90 -14.82 11.17 -5.12
CA GLU A 90 -13.77 11.86 -5.87
C GLU A 90 -13.63 11.34 -7.30
N LEU A 91 -14.30 10.23 -7.64
CA LEU A 91 -14.10 9.51 -8.90
C LEU A 91 -15.33 9.60 -9.82
N PRO A 92 -15.13 9.82 -11.13
CA PRO A 92 -16.21 9.91 -12.11
C PRO A 92 -16.73 8.52 -12.50
N LEU A 93 -17.52 7.91 -11.63
CA LEU A 93 -18.07 6.56 -11.81
C LEU A 93 -19.28 6.55 -12.74
N GLU A 94 -19.30 5.59 -13.65
CA GLU A 94 -20.46 5.25 -14.48
C GLU A 94 -21.40 4.27 -13.77
N GLY A 95 -22.65 4.22 -14.22
CA GLY A 95 -23.63 3.25 -13.74
C GLY A 95 -23.32 1.82 -14.22
N PRO A 96 -23.81 0.79 -13.51
CA PRO A 96 -23.67 -0.61 -13.94
C PRO A 96 -24.23 -0.84 -15.34
N GLY A 97 -23.53 -1.60 -16.19
CA GLY A 97 -23.99 -1.93 -17.55
C GLY A 97 -23.90 -0.78 -18.55
N ALA A 98 -23.16 0.29 -18.25
CA ALA A 98 -22.90 1.39 -19.18
C ALA A 98 -21.90 1.01 -20.30
N GLY A 99 -21.43 -0.25 -20.36
CA GLY A 99 -20.48 -0.75 -21.36
C GLY A 99 -20.81 -0.31 -22.79
N SER A 100 -19.80 0.16 -23.53
CA SER A 100 -19.99 0.70 -24.89
C SER A 100 -19.76 -0.41 -25.91
N ALA A 101 -20.39 -0.29 -27.09
CA ALA A 101 -20.14 -1.16 -28.24
C ALA A 101 -18.89 -0.74 -29.06
N MET A 102 -18.00 0.05 -28.44
CA MET A 102 -16.82 0.63 -29.09
C MET A 102 -15.72 -0.42 -29.29
N PRO A 103 -14.85 -0.25 -30.29
CA PRO A 103 -13.63 -1.04 -30.40
C PRO A 103 -12.69 -0.65 -29.25
N ALA A 104 -12.78 -1.37 -28.14
CA ALA A 104 -11.90 -1.20 -26.99
C ALA A 104 -10.45 -1.47 -27.39
N LEU A 105 -9.53 -0.62 -26.94
CA LEU A 105 -8.12 -0.95 -26.86
C LEU A 105 -7.97 -1.92 -25.69
N VAL A 106 -8.36 -3.18 -25.94
CA VAL A 106 -8.21 -4.25 -24.97
C VAL A 106 -6.71 -4.32 -24.68
N SER A 107 -6.34 -3.99 -23.44
CA SER A 107 -5.03 -4.36 -22.93
C SER A 107 -5.02 -5.87 -22.84
N ARG A 108 -4.63 -6.52 -23.94
CA ARG A 108 -4.32 -7.94 -23.92
C ARG A 108 -3.14 -8.09 -22.97
N PRO A 109 -3.21 -8.98 -21.98
CA PRO A 109 -2.08 -9.27 -21.10
C PRO A 109 -1.01 -10.05 -21.87
N ASP A 110 -0.56 -9.56 -23.03
CA ASP A 110 0.62 -10.10 -23.70
C ASP A 110 1.83 -9.34 -23.14
N GLU A 111 2.62 -10.08 -22.36
CA GLU A 111 3.89 -9.70 -21.75
C GLU A 111 3.82 -8.51 -20.78
N LEU A 112 2.92 -8.58 -19.81
CA LEU A 112 3.17 -7.92 -18.53
C LEU A 112 4.53 -8.43 -18.02
N ALA A 113 5.56 -7.60 -18.11
CA ALA A 113 6.81 -7.80 -17.38
C ALA A 113 6.43 -8.30 -15.99
N GLN A 114 6.94 -9.48 -15.60
CA GLN A 114 6.55 -10.14 -14.35
C GLN A 114 6.52 -9.08 -13.24
N PRO A 115 5.40 -8.96 -12.49
CA PRO A 115 5.25 -7.89 -11.52
C PRO A 115 6.46 -7.90 -10.60
N PRO A 116 6.96 -6.71 -10.21
CA PRO A 116 8.21 -6.64 -9.48
C PRO A 116 8.10 -7.51 -8.23
N ARG A 117 9.04 -8.45 -8.08
CA ARG A 117 9.06 -9.38 -6.94
C ARG A 117 9.01 -8.65 -5.60
N PHE A 118 9.47 -7.40 -5.56
CA PHE A 118 9.40 -6.51 -4.40
C PHE A 118 8.80 -5.17 -4.81
N LEU A 119 7.91 -4.64 -3.96
CA LEU A 119 7.42 -3.27 -4.11
C LEU A 119 8.51 -2.26 -3.75
N ALA A 120 9.38 -2.63 -2.82
CA ALA A 120 10.51 -1.83 -2.40
C ALA A 120 11.65 -2.75 -1.94
N ARG A 121 12.91 -2.35 -2.14
CA ARG A 121 14.08 -3.12 -1.67
C ARG A 121 15.27 -2.24 -1.32
N THR A 122 16.10 -2.71 -0.41
CA THR A 122 17.46 -2.25 -0.17
C THR A 122 18.46 -3.30 -0.68
N ALA A 123 19.75 -3.12 -0.39
CA ALA A 123 20.75 -4.17 -0.60
C ALA A 123 20.58 -5.39 0.32
N ARG A 124 19.86 -5.25 1.45
CA ARG A 124 19.78 -6.28 2.50
C ARG A 124 18.39 -6.91 2.62
N LEU A 125 17.32 -6.16 2.38
CA LEU A 125 15.93 -6.66 2.48
C LEU A 125 15.05 -6.21 1.31
N GLY A 126 13.96 -6.93 1.10
CA GLY A 126 12.86 -6.52 0.25
C GLY A 126 11.51 -6.57 0.98
N LEU A 127 10.58 -5.73 0.53
CA LEU A 127 9.19 -5.69 0.97
C LEU A 127 8.28 -6.09 -0.19
N ARG A 128 7.34 -7.00 0.08
CA ARG A 128 6.32 -7.44 -0.87
C ARG A 128 5.10 -7.98 -0.15
N PRO A 129 3.92 -8.04 -0.80
CA PRO A 129 2.80 -8.78 -0.26
C PRO A 129 3.15 -10.24 0.05
N PRO A 130 2.56 -10.85 1.09
CA PRO A 130 2.72 -12.28 1.33
C PRO A 130 2.13 -13.10 0.17
N THR A 131 2.71 -14.26 -0.12
CA THR A 131 2.03 -15.24 -0.99
C THR A 131 0.96 -16.01 -0.22
N TRP A 132 0.12 -16.74 -0.94
CA TRP A 132 -0.88 -17.62 -0.34
C TRP A 132 -0.26 -18.62 0.64
N GLU A 133 0.82 -19.28 0.23
CA GLU A 133 1.53 -20.28 1.04
C GLU A 133 2.20 -19.65 2.27
N GLU A 134 2.60 -18.39 2.18
CA GLU A 134 3.21 -17.67 3.30
C GLU A 134 2.21 -17.23 4.36
N LEU A 135 0.89 -17.31 4.10
CA LEU A 135 -0.10 -16.99 5.13
C LEU A 135 0.07 -17.86 6.37
N GLU A 136 0.53 -19.10 6.23
CA GLU A 136 0.84 -20.01 7.35
C GLU A 136 1.88 -19.41 8.33
N ILE A 137 2.78 -18.55 7.87
CA ILE A 137 3.76 -17.92 8.76
C ILE A 137 3.11 -16.98 9.78
N PHE A 138 1.96 -16.37 9.42
CA PHE A 138 1.23 -15.50 10.31
C PHE A 138 0.60 -16.28 11.47
N GLU A 139 0.30 -17.56 11.30
CA GLU A 139 -0.13 -18.41 12.41
C GLU A 139 0.98 -18.53 13.46
N THR A 140 2.22 -18.74 13.00
CA THR A 140 3.39 -18.76 13.90
C THR A 140 3.58 -17.41 14.59
N TRP A 141 3.56 -16.30 13.84
CA TRP A 141 3.72 -14.95 14.41
C TRP A 141 2.59 -14.56 15.35
N SER A 142 1.37 -14.98 15.06
CA SER A 142 0.20 -14.69 15.90
C SER A 142 0.25 -15.37 17.25
N ASN A 143 1.01 -16.46 17.37
CA ASN A 143 1.21 -17.19 18.62
C ASN A 143 2.58 -16.91 19.27
N ASP A 144 3.39 -16.00 18.71
CA ASP A 144 4.67 -15.59 19.29
C ASP A 144 4.41 -14.70 20.53
N PRO A 145 4.84 -15.11 21.75
CA PRO A 145 4.60 -14.35 22.97
C PRO A 145 5.21 -12.95 22.95
N LEU A 146 6.34 -12.77 22.26
CA LEU A 146 7.01 -11.48 22.16
C LEU A 146 6.23 -10.54 21.25
N LEU A 147 5.71 -11.04 20.12
CA LEU A 147 4.84 -10.23 19.27
C LEU A 147 3.52 -9.89 19.97
N ASP A 148 2.92 -10.84 20.70
CA ASP A 148 1.70 -10.57 21.48
C ASP A 148 1.91 -9.51 22.57
N GLN A 149 3.07 -9.55 23.23
CA GLN A 149 3.47 -8.54 24.21
C GLN A 149 3.71 -7.17 23.58
N MET A 150 4.38 -7.14 22.43
CA MET A 150 4.94 -5.91 21.85
C MET A 150 4.03 -5.21 20.84
N VAL A 151 3.15 -5.96 20.16
CA VAL A 151 2.41 -5.49 18.98
C VAL A 151 0.92 -5.75 19.17
N GLY A 152 0.13 -4.68 19.29
CA GLY A 152 -1.34 -4.75 19.34
C GLY A 152 -1.99 -4.99 17.98
N SER A 153 -1.53 -6.01 17.25
CA SER A 153 -1.94 -6.25 15.86
C SER A 153 -3.36 -6.80 15.74
N GLN A 154 -4.24 -6.06 15.05
CA GLN A 154 -5.55 -6.60 14.70
C GLN A 154 -5.42 -7.76 13.69
N LEU A 155 -4.45 -7.67 12.77
CA LEU A 155 -4.18 -8.72 11.78
C LEU A 155 -3.75 -10.02 12.47
N LEU A 156 -2.75 -9.98 13.37
CA LEU A 156 -2.33 -11.19 14.08
C LEU A 156 -3.42 -11.71 15.02
N SER A 157 -4.17 -10.81 15.67
CA SER A 157 -5.33 -11.23 16.48
C SER A 157 -6.35 -11.98 15.62
N LEU A 158 -6.66 -11.50 14.42
CA LEU A 158 -7.58 -12.17 13.51
C LEU A 158 -7.04 -13.55 13.11
N CYS A 159 -5.76 -13.64 12.73
CA CYS A 159 -5.11 -14.92 12.41
C CYS A 159 -5.17 -15.92 13.55
N ARG A 160 -4.88 -15.49 14.79
CA ARG A 160 -4.88 -16.34 15.99
C ARG A 160 -6.22 -17.02 16.22
N HIS A 161 -7.32 -16.31 15.99
CA HIS A 161 -8.67 -16.78 16.33
C HIS A 161 -9.38 -17.46 15.16
N ARG A 162 -8.98 -17.17 13.92
CA ARG A 162 -9.66 -17.68 12.72
C ARG A 162 -8.81 -18.63 11.88
N GLY A 163 -7.49 -18.55 12.01
CA GLY A 163 -6.53 -19.28 11.20
C GLY A 163 -6.08 -18.49 9.95
N PRO A 164 -4.93 -18.86 9.36
CA PRO A 164 -4.28 -18.13 8.27
C PRO A 164 -4.99 -18.21 6.92
N TYR A 165 -5.96 -19.12 6.75
CA TYR A 165 -6.71 -19.30 5.50
C TYR A 165 -8.21 -18.97 5.63
N HIS A 166 -8.63 -18.39 6.76
CA HIS A 166 -10.00 -17.92 6.91
C HIS A 166 -10.25 -16.72 5.97
N PRO A 167 -11.41 -16.64 5.28
CA PRO A 167 -11.70 -15.57 4.32
C PRO A 167 -11.46 -14.15 4.86
N ASP A 168 -11.89 -13.86 6.09
CA ASP A 168 -11.65 -12.55 6.73
C ASP A 168 -10.17 -12.21 6.89
N PHE A 169 -9.33 -13.19 7.27
CA PHE A 169 -7.89 -12.98 7.41
C PHE A 169 -7.23 -12.82 6.04
N VAL A 170 -7.57 -13.67 5.08
CA VAL A 170 -7.07 -13.59 3.70
C VAL A 170 -7.39 -12.21 3.11
N ALA A 171 -8.64 -11.75 3.23
CA ALA A 171 -9.05 -10.43 2.77
C ALA A 171 -8.24 -9.33 3.45
N SER A 172 -8.07 -9.39 4.77
CA SER A 172 -7.30 -8.40 5.52
C SER A 172 -5.80 -8.41 5.20
N ALA A 173 -5.22 -9.58 4.89
CA ALA A 173 -3.80 -9.74 4.61
C ALA A 173 -3.43 -9.39 3.16
N LEU A 174 -4.28 -9.72 2.19
CA LEU A 174 -3.98 -9.65 0.76
C LEU A 174 -4.79 -8.63 -0.04
N TYR A 175 -6.03 -8.33 0.37
CA TYR A 175 -7.02 -7.63 -0.47
C TYR A 175 -7.79 -6.55 0.29
N ASP A 176 -7.16 -5.93 1.28
CA ASP A 176 -7.77 -4.87 2.09
C ASP A 176 -7.63 -3.52 1.34
N ALA A 177 -8.74 -2.89 1.00
CA ALA A 177 -8.72 -1.61 0.30
C ALA A 177 -8.27 -0.43 1.20
N SER A 178 -8.12 -0.65 2.51
CA SER A 178 -7.66 0.34 3.49
C SER A 178 -6.34 -0.07 4.17
N ALA A 179 -5.70 -1.14 3.71
CA ALA A 179 -4.46 -1.61 4.28
C ALA A 179 -3.56 -2.31 3.25
N LEU A 180 -2.27 -2.38 3.55
CA LEU A 180 -1.30 -3.14 2.79
C LEU A 180 -0.37 -3.86 3.76
N THR A 181 -0.35 -5.19 3.67
CA THR A 181 0.57 -6.03 4.46
C THR A 181 1.74 -6.45 3.60
N LEU A 182 2.95 -6.18 4.05
CA LEU A 182 4.18 -6.53 3.36
C LEU A 182 5.06 -7.39 4.26
N VAL A 183 5.52 -8.53 3.76
CA VAL A 183 6.52 -9.35 4.45
C VAL A 183 7.91 -8.72 4.32
N VAL A 184 8.68 -8.80 5.40
CA VAL A 184 10.08 -8.35 5.44
C VAL A 184 10.99 -9.52 5.09
N LEU A 185 11.59 -9.48 3.90
CA LEU A 185 12.40 -10.58 3.37
C LEU A 185 13.89 -10.23 3.33
N PRO A 186 14.77 -10.90 4.08
CA PRO A 186 16.22 -10.78 3.89
C PRO A 186 16.65 -11.30 2.51
N LEU A 187 17.59 -10.62 1.85
CA LEU A 187 18.04 -10.98 0.49
C LEU A 187 19.24 -11.96 0.45
N VAL A 188 19.79 -12.37 1.60
CA VAL A 188 20.93 -13.31 1.72
C VAL A 188 21.05 -13.90 3.14
N PRO A 189 21.49 -15.16 3.33
CA PRO A 189 21.05 -16.39 2.68
C PRO A 189 20.17 -17.21 3.66
N ASP A 190 18.89 -16.83 3.77
CA ASP A 190 17.73 -17.71 4.05
C ASP A 190 16.49 -16.84 3.74
N PRO A 191 15.84 -17.02 2.57
CA PRO A 191 14.86 -16.08 2.04
C PRO A 191 13.49 -16.25 2.70
N LYS A 192 13.45 -16.49 4.01
CA LYS A 192 12.21 -16.57 4.78
C LYS A 192 11.84 -15.20 5.32
N PRO A 193 10.55 -14.83 5.30
CA PRO A 193 10.11 -13.63 5.97
C PRO A 193 10.52 -13.64 7.45
N VAL A 194 11.11 -12.54 7.91
CA VAL A 194 11.48 -12.35 9.32
C VAL A 194 10.47 -11.50 10.08
N GLY A 195 9.39 -11.11 9.43
CA GLY A 195 8.36 -10.25 9.99
C GLY A 195 7.53 -9.61 8.89
N PHE A 196 6.78 -8.58 9.27
CA PHE A 196 5.93 -7.82 8.38
C PHE A 196 5.93 -6.33 8.73
N VAL A 197 5.61 -5.53 7.73
CA VAL A 197 5.21 -4.14 7.85
C VAL A 197 3.78 -4.04 7.34
N ARG A 198 2.91 -3.34 8.05
CA ARG A 198 1.54 -3.09 7.63
C ARG A 198 1.24 -1.61 7.67
N LEU A 199 0.76 -1.08 6.56
CA LEU A 199 0.03 0.18 6.51
C LEU A 199 -1.45 -0.14 6.67
N PHE A 200 -2.17 0.51 7.56
CA PHE A 200 -3.59 0.21 7.79
C PHE A 200 -4.36 1.45 8.20
N ASN A 201 -5.70 1.36 8.11
CA ASN A 201 -6.61 2.50 8.21
C ASN A 201 -6.12 3.64 7.30
N VAL A 202 -5.72 3.29 6.09
CA VAL A 202 -5.30 4.25 5.08
C VAL A 202 -6.51 5.07 4.67
N ASN A 203 -6.40 6.38 4.83
CA ASN A 203 -7.35 7.33 4.31
C ASN A 203 -6.67 8.05 3.14
N LEU A 204 -7.13 7.75 1.92
CA LEU A 204 -6.53 8.30 0.70
C LEU A 204 -6.93 9.76 0.46
N ALA A 205 -8.16 10.14 0.82
CA ALA A 205 -8.65 11.52 0.72
C ALA A 205 -7.80 12.48 1.58
N GLU A 206 -7.58 12.10 2.84
CA GLU A 206 -6.80 12.89 3.79
C GLU A 206 -5.28 12.64 3.70
N ARG A 207 -4.90 11.58 2.97
CA ARG A 207 -3.52 11.14 2.74
C ARG A 207 -2.78 10.79 4.03
N PHE A 208 -3.38 9.97 4.90
CA PHE A 208 -2.70 9.43 6.08
C PHE A 208 -2.96 7.94 6.32
N ALA A 209 -2.09 7.28 7.10
CA ALA A 209 -2.26 5.89 7.51
C ALA A 209 -1.59 5.61 8.86
N PHE A 210 -1.84 4.42 9.41
CA PHE A 210 -1.09 3.88 10.53
C PHE A 210 -0.04 2.88 10.05
N LEU A 211 1.12 2.89 10.70
CA LEU A 211 2.21 1.94 10.50
C LEU A 211 2.28 0.97 11.67
N GLU A 212 2.34 -0.31 11.34
CA GLU A 212 2.65 -1.40 12.24
C GLU A 212 3.86 -2.17 11.71
N VAL A 213 4.77 -2.55 12.60
CA VAL A 213 5.91 -3.42 12.26
C VAL A 213 6.04 -4.52 13.30
N GLY A 214 5.92 -5.77 12.85
CA GLY A 214 6.18 -6.95 13.64
C GLY A 214 7.42 -7.67 13.10
N ILE A 215 8.49 -7.75 13.90
CA ILE A 215 9.66 -8.55 13.55
C ILE A 215 9.69 -9.77 14.46
N ALA A 216 9.64 -10.95 13.86
CA ALA A 216 9.78 -12.21 14.55
C ALA A 216 11.27 -12.52 14.77
N ASN A 217 11.58 -13.21 15.89
CA ASN A 217 12.92 -13.64 16.29
C ASN A 217 13.86 -12.53 16.82
N SER A 218 14.48 -12.81 17.99
CA SER A 218 15.44 -11.93 18.66
C SER A 218 16.70 -11.60 17.85
N ARG A 219 17.18 -12.51 17.00
CA ARG A 219 18.32 -12.26 16.11
C ARG A 219 18.02 -11.19 15.07
N ALA A 220 16.75 -11.10 14.64
CA ALA A 220 16.32 -10.13 13.65
C ALA A 220 16.32 -8.69 14.21
N PHE A 221 15.99 -8.49 15.49
CA PHE A 221 16.09 -7.17 16.12
C PHE A 221 17.53 -6.64 16.13
N ARG A 222 18.50 -7.50 16.45
CA ARG A 222 19.93 -7.12 16.49
C ARG A 222 20.46 -6.72 15.11
N ALA A 223 19.83 -7.19 14.04
CA ALA A 223 20.19 -6.87 12.66
C ALA A 223 19.56 -5.56 12.14
N GLY A 224 18.67 -4.94 12.92
CA GLY A 224 18.04 -3.66 12.57
C GLY A 224 16.93 -3.74 11.52
N TRP A 225 16.39 -4.94 11.24
CA TRP A 225 15.41 -5.15 10.18
C TRP A 225 14.14 -4.31 10.34
N GLY A 226 13.61 -4.17 11.55
CA GLY A 226 12.41 -3.37 11.79
C GLY A 226 12.60 -1.88 11.45
N ILE A 227 13.79 -1.34 11.72
CA ILE A 227 14.13 0.05 11.39
C ILE A 227 14.24 0.21 9.88
N GLU A 228 15.05 -0.64 9.25
CA GLU A 228 15.28 -0.58 7.80
C GLU A 228 13.98 -0.80 7.00
N ALA A 229 13.16 -1.78 7.41
CA ALA A 229 11.85 -2.05 6.79
C ALA A 229 10.87 -0.89 6.99
N SER A 230 10.84 -0.26 8.16
CA SER A 230 10.00 0.92 8.40
C SER A 230 10.38 2.06 7.45
N ARG A 231 11.67 2.42 7.34
CA ARG A 231 12.11 3.52 6.47
C ARG A 231 11.76 3.27 5.01
N LEU A 232 11.97 2.04 4.56
CA LEU A 232 11.65 1.65 3.21
C LEU A 232 10.13 1.72 2.95
N ALA A 233 9.31 1.29 3.90
CA ALA A 233 7.86 1.39 3.81
C ALA A 233 7.36 2.84 3.84
N LEU A 234 7.96 3.72 4.66
CA LEU A 234 7.63 5.16 4.67
C LEU A 234 7.91 5.81 3.31
N ALA A 235 9.10 5.57 2.75
CA ALA A 235 9.47 6.08 1.42
C ALA A 235 8.52 5.57 0.33
N TRP A 236 8.23 4.27 0.34
CA TRP A 236 7.29 3.67 -0.60
C TRP A 236 5.88 4.25 -0.44
N ALA A 237 5.36 4.37 0.78
CA ALA A 237 4.01 4.88 1.04
C ALA A 237 3.86 6.35 0.62
N GLN A 238 4.90 7.16 0.85
CA GLN A 238 4.95 8.53 0.40
C GLN A 238 4.88 8.63 -1.13
N ASP A 239 5.59 7.78 -1.86
CA ASP A 239 5.67 7.89 -3.32
C ASP A 239 4.50 7.16 -4.03
N ALA A 240 4.10 5.98 -3.55
CA ALA A 240 3.11 5.12 -4.19
C ALA A 240 1.67 5.44 -3.79
N LEU A 241 1.43 5.75 -2.53
CA LEU A 241 0.11 6.11 -2.01
C LEU A 241 -0.05 7.62 -1.80
N GLU A 242 1.00 8.39 -2.08
CA GLU A 242 1.06 9.84 -1.85
C GLU A 242 0.74 10.22 -0.40
N LEU A 243 1.02 9.39 0.60
CA LEU A 243 0.68 9.74 1.98
C LEU A 243 1.50 10.95 2.48
N ARG A 244 0.82 11.86 3.17
CA ARG A 244 1.42 13.05 3.80
C ARG A 244 1.72 12.85 5.29
N ARG A 245 1.11 11.84 5.89
CA ARG A 245 1.25 11.58 7.33
C ARG A 245 1.16 10.09 7.61
N ILE A 246 2.08 9.60 8.42
CA ILE A 246 2.03 8.22 8.91
C ILE A 246 2.10 8.25 10.42
N GLU A 247 1.14 7.58 11.06
CA GLU A 247 1.02 7.47 12.51
C GLU A 247 1.50 6.11 13.00
N ALA A 248 2.00 6.05 14.22
CA ALA A 248 2.34 4.80 14.88
C ALA A 248 2.04 4.88 16.38
N LYS A 249 1.79 3.72 16.98
CA LYS A 249 1.54 3.60 18.42
C LYS A 249 2.52 2.63 19.04
N ALA A 250 3.02 2.98 20.21
CA ALA A 250 3.89 2.10 20.99
C ALA A 250 3.40 2.04 22.44
N TYR A 251 3.34 0.84 23.02
CA TYR A 251 3.13 0.70 24.46
C TYR A 251 4.29 1.36 25.22
N ALA A 252 3.99 2.04 26.33
CA ALA A 252 5.01 2.78 27.09
C ALA A 252 6.18 1.89 27.60
N TYR A 253 5.93 0.59 27.84
CA TYR A 253 6.97 -0.37 28.20
C TYR A 253 7.80 -0.88 27.01
N ASN A 254 7.35 -0.67 25.77
CA ASN A 254 8.00 -1.19 24.58
C ASN A 254 9.13 -0.26 24.10
N ALA A 255 10.24 -0.27 24.84
CA ALA A 255 11.43 0.54 24.54
C ALA A 255 12.00 0.27 23.14
N LEU A 256 11.88 -0.96 22.62
CA LEU A 256 12.36 -1.31 21.27
C LEU A 256 11.56 -0.59 20.19
N SER A 257 10.23 -0.59 20.27
CA SER A 257 9.36 0.13 19.33
C SER A 257 9.58 1.64 19.41
N ILE A 258 9.63 2.20 20.63
CA ILE A 258 9.89 3.64 20.84
C ILE A 258 11.22 4.06 20.20
N ASN A 259 12.28 3.28 20.40
CA ASN A 259 13.58 3.55 19.80
C ASN A 259 13.57 3.40 18.28
N SER A 260 12.83 2.42 17.74
CA SER A 260 12.64 2.25 16.29
C SER A 260 11.96 3.48 15.68
N LEU A 261 10.84 3.92 16.26
CA LEU A 261 10.08 5.08 15.80
C LEU A 261 10.95 6.35 15.79
N ARG A 262 11.65 6.64 16.89
CA ARG A 262 12.59 7.78 16.97
C ARG A 262 13.70 7.70 15.93
N ARG A 263 14.29 6.52 15.72
CA ARG A 263 15.33 6.32 14.68
C ARG A 263 14.78 6.44 13.26
N ASN A 264 13.48 6.28 13.08
CA ASN A 264 12.79 6.51 11.81
C ASN A 264 12.26 7.94 11.67
N GLY A 265 12.59 8.84 12.59
CA GLY A 265 12.25 10.25 12.49
C GLY A 265 10.84 10.60 12.96
N PHE A 266 10.10 9.64 13.53
CA PHE A 266 8.79 9.94 14.13
C PHE A 266 8.94 10.85 15.34
N GLN A 267 8.01 11.80 15.47
CA GLN A 267 7.84 12.66 16.63
C GLN A 267 6.70 12.15 17.51
N GLN A 268 6.87 12.24 18.83
CA GLN A 268 5.80 11.89 19.77
C GLN A 268 4.83 13.07 19.87
N GLU A 269 3.54 12.82 19.62
CA GLU A 269 2.51 13.85 19.64
C GLU A 269 1.57 13.74 20.83
N GLY A 270 1.48 12.56 21.45
CA GLY A 270 0.52 12.36 22.54
C GLY A 270 0.71 11.08 23.33
N VAL A 271 -0.13 10.96 24.36
CA VAL A 271 -0.20 9.80 25.26
C VAL A 271 -1.66 9.45 25.50
N LEU A 272 -2.04 8.22 25.20
CA LEU A 272 -3.31 7.64 25.61
C LEU A 272 -3.10 6.98 26.97
N ARG A 273 -3.56 7.66 28.02
CA ARG A 273 -3.37 7.22 29.42
C ARG A 273 -4.16 5.94 29.68
N GLU A 274 -3.51 4.97 30.33
CA GLU A 274 -4.11 3.69 30.74
C GLU A 274 -4.84 2.91 29.62
N ALA A 275 -4.44 3.11 28.36
CA ALA A 275 -5.15 2.60 27.19
C ALA A 275 -4.85 1.12 26.87
N LYS A 276 -3.87 0.49 27.52
CA LYS A 276 -3.55 -0.93 27.36
C LYS A 276 -3.57 -1.64 28.70
N THR A 277 -4.28 -2.77 28.79
CA THR A 277 -4.10 -3.73 29.88
C THR A 277 -3.21 -4.87 29.41
N TYR A 278 -2.16 -5.17 30.16
CA TYR A 278 -1.28 -6.30 29.92
C TYR A 278 -0.77 -6.85 31.26
N GLU A 279 -0.85 -8.17 31.46
CA GLU A 279 -0.49 -8.85 32.71
C GLU A 279 -1.13 -8.23 33.97
N GLY A 280 -2.39 -7.80 33.86
CA GLY A 280 -3.14 -7.19 34.97
C GLY A 280 -2.75 -5.75 35.31
N GLN A 281 -1.76 -5.17 34.62
CA GLN A 281 -1.36 -3.77 34.77
C GLN A 281 -1.90 -2.92 33.61
N ARG A 282 -2.30 -1.68 33.93
CA ARG A 282 -2.62 -0.66 32.92
C ARG A 282 -1.36 0.09 32.50
N TRP A 283 -1.24 0.31 31.20
CA TRP A 283 -0.12 0.96 30.55
C TRP A 283 -0.62 2.02 29.58
N ASP A 284 0.19 3.06 29.45
CA ASP A 284 -0.05 4.10 28.46
C ASP A 284 0.33 3.63 27.05
N ILE A 285 -0.33 4.22 26.04
CA ILE A 285 0.05 4.10 24.63
C ILE A 285 0.58 5.45 24.17
N LEU A 286 1.83 5.47 23.72
CA LEU A 286 2.47 6.64 23.14
C LEU A 286 2.08 6.75 21.66
N VAL A 287 1.68 7.94 21.24
CA VAL A 287 1.28 8.25 19.86
C VAL A 287 2.39 9.02 19.16
N PHE A 288 2.76 8.55 17.98
CA PHE A 288 3.81 9.10 17.15
C PHE A 288 3.30 9.39 15.74
N ALA A 289 3.91 10.37 15.06
CA ALA A 289 3.71 10.59 13.65
C ALA A 289 4.97 11.07 12.93
N ILE A 290 5.00 10.91 11.61
CA ILE A 290 5.97 11.52 10.70
C ILE A 290 5.22 12.15 9.52
N LEU A 291 5.65 13.34 9.11
CA LEU A 291 5.02 14.16 8.07
C LEU A 291 5.73 14.06 6.73
N GLU A 292 5.07 14.53 5.67
CA GLU A 292 5.50 14.41 4.27
C GLU A 292 6.94 14.90 4.06
N ASP A 293 7.26 16.11 4.53
CA ASP A 293 8.58 16.71 4.35
C ASP A 293 9.66 15.94 5.10
N GLU A 294 9.33 15.38 6.26
CA GLU A 294 10.24 14.56 7.07
C GLU A 294 10.51 13.21 6.40
N MET A 295 9.47 12.57 5.86
CA MET A 295 9.59 11.36 5.04
C MET A 295 10.41 11.64 3.78
N ARG A 296 10.17 12.77 3.10
CA ARG A 296 10.90 13.19 1.90
C ARG A 296 12.38 13.37 2.20
N ALA A 297 12.69 14.10 3.27
CA ALA A 297 14.06 14.33 3.72
C ALA A 297 14.75 13.03 4.13
N GLN A 298 14.02 12.10 4.76
CA GLN A 298 14.54 10.77 5.09
C GLN A 298 14.85 9.96 3.83
N ARG A 299 13.95 9.92 2.84
CA ARG A 299 14.16 9.20 1.57
C ARG A 299 15.42 9.67 0.85
N VAL A 300 15.61 10.99 0.74
CA VAL A 300 16.80 11.60 0.13
C VAL A 300 18.07 11.22 0.88
N ARG A 301 18.04 11.26 2.22
CA ARG A 301 19.19 10.91 3.08
C ARG A 301 19.61 9.45 2.93
N GLU A 302 18.65 8.55 2.78
CA GLU A 302 18.90 7.10 2.59
C GLU A 302 19.27 6.77 1.12
N GLY A 303 19.14 7.72 0.20
CA GLY A 303 19.43 7.52 -1.22
C GLY A 303 18.43 6.59 -1.93
N PHE A 304 17.21 6.50 -1.42
CA PHE A 304 16.16 5.68 -2.04
C PHE A 304 15.66 6.36 -3.33
N PRO A 305 15.49 5.60 -4.43
CA PRO A 305 14.87 6.12 -5.64
C PRO A 305 13.39 6.44 -5.40
N TYR A 306 12.76 7.14 -6.33
CA TYR A 306 11.30 7.26 -6.35
C TYR A 306 10.67 5.87 -6.51
N MET A 307 9.62 5.58 -5.73
CA MET A 307 8.95 4.27 -5.72
C MET A 307 7.46 4.34 -6.07
N GLY A 308 7.01 5.47 -6.62
CA GLY A 308 5.63 5.64 -7.04
C GLY A 308 5.36 5.02 -8.41
N PHE A 309 4.08 5.00 -8.81
CA PHE A 309 3.66 4.25 -10.00
C PHE A 309 3.74 5.03 -11.32
N TRP A 310 3.88 6.36 -11.26
CA TRP A 310 3.65 7.25 -12.41
C TRP A 310 4.92 7.82 -13.05
N GLU A 311 6.10 7.26 -12.76
CA GLU A 311 7.33 7.63 -13.48
C GLU A 311 7.42 6.94 -14.86
N SER A 312 7.96 7.67 -15.84
CA SER A 312 8.24 7.14 -17.18
C SER A 312 9.50 6.28 -17.13
N ALA A 313 9.53 5.15 -17.85
CA ALA A 313 10.67 4.22 -17.85
C ALA A 313 12.00 4.83 -18.38
N GLU A 314 11.96 6.03 -18.95
CA GLU A 314 13.12 6.82 -19.34
C GLU A 314 13.46 7.80 -18.21
N GLY A 315 14.38 7.41 -17.31
CA GLY A 315 14.75 8.24 -16.16
C GLY A 315 15.46 9.55 -16.53
N SER A 316 15.20 10.62 -15.78
CA SER A 316 16.14 11.15 -14.77
C SER A 316 15.65 12.49 -14.20
N SER A 317 15.80 12.63 -12.88
CA SER A 317 15.95 13.90 -12.14
C SER A 317 14.97 15.04 -12.43
N GLY A 318 13.98 15.23 -11.55
CA GLY A 318 13.44 16.57 -11.32
C GLY A 318 11.96 16.61 -10.95
N THR A 319 11.72 16.80 -9.66
CA THR A 319 10.50 17.33 -9.01
C THR A 319 9.18 16.58 -9.29
N PRO A 320 8.56 15.94 -8.28
CA PRO A 320 7.20 15.43 -8.43
C PRO A 320 6.23 16.59 -8.61
N LEU A 321 5.19 16.35 -9.42
CA LEU A 321 4.08 17.26 -9.69
C LEU A 321 3.54 17.82 -8.35
N THR A 322 3.58 19.15 -8.24
CA THR A 322 3.02 19.95 -7.14
C THR A 322 1.51 19.90 -7.10
#